data_AF-W4SGA3-F1
#
_entry.id   AF-W4SGA3-F1
#
_cell.length_a   1.000
_cell.length_b   1.000
_cell.length_c   1.000
_cell.angle_alpha   90.00
_cell.angle_beta   90.00
_cell.angle_gamma   90.00
#
_symmetry.space_group_name_H-M   'P 1'
#
loop_
_entity.id
_entity.type
_entity.pdbx_description
1 polymer ?
#
loop_
_entity_poly.entity_id
_entity_poly.type
_entity_poly.pdbx_seq_one_letter_code
_entity_poly.pdbx_strand_id
1 'polypeptide(L)' 'MIPLVKGDALIGVLDLDSPELDRFDADDQRGLEAIAQVFVGALT' A
#
# COMPACT_ATOMS: atom_id res chain seq x y z
N MET A 1 -6.13 -3.33 -1.13
CA MET A 1 -6.07 -2.08 -0.36
C MET A 1 -5.01 -2.07 0.75
N ILE A 2 -4.22 -1.00 0.83
CA ILE A 2 -3.25 -0.69 1.89
C ILE A 2 -3.47 0.75 2.35
N PRO A 3 -3.67 1.03 3.65
CA PRO A 3 -3.89 2.39 4.14
C PRO A 3 -2.61 3.23 4.08
N LEU A 4 -2.75 4.49 3.67
CA LEU A 4 -1.67 5.47 3.66
C LEU A 4 -1.86 6.42 4.85
N VAL A 5 -1.00 6.30 5.85
CA VAL A 5 -1.10 7.04 7.12
C VAL A 5 0.11 7.96 7.29
N LYS A 6 -0.12 9.26 7.48
CA LYS A 6 0.93 10.26 7.76
C LYS A 6 0.70 10.87 9.15
N GLY A 7 1.58 10.54 10.10
CA GLY A 7 1.35 10.85 11.52
C GLY A 7 0.10 10.13 12.02
N ASP A 8 -0.85 10.87 12.62
CA ASP A 8 -2.12 10.31 13.08
C ASP A 8 -3.25 10.42 12.03
N ALA A 9 -2.93 10.87 10.81
CA ALA A 9 -3.92 11.09 9.77
C ALA A 9 -3.89 9.99 8.69
N LEU A 10 -5.06 9.39 8.42
CA LEU A 10 -5.29 8.59 7.21
C LEU A 10 -5.46 9.54 6.03
N ILE A 11 -4.51 9.51 5.08
CA ILE A 11 -4.48 10.43 3.94
C ILE A 11 -4.93 9.78 2.63
N GLY A 12 -5.15 8.47 2.62
CA GLY A 12 -5.65 7.75 1.47
C GLY A 12 -5.49 6.24 1.60
N VAL A 13 -5.73 5.54 0.50
CA VAL A 13 -5.59 4.09 0.38
C VAL A 13 -4.89 3.81 -0.95
N LEU A 14 -3.83 3.00 -0.92
CA LEU A 14 -3.25 2.40 -2.11
C LEU A 14 -4.06 1.17 -2.47
N ASP A 15 -4.64 1.15 -3.66
CA ASP A 15 -5.46 0.06 -4.13
C ASP A 15 -4.93 -0.46 -5.48
N LEU A 16 -4.88 -1.79 -5.60
CA LEU A 16 -4.42 -2.49 -6.80
C LEU A 16 -5.41 -3.62 -7.06
N ASP A 17 -5.76 -3.76 -8.33
CA ASP A 17 -6.65 -4.82 -8.82
C ASP A 17 -5.92 -5.73 -9.80
N SER A 18 -6.45 -6.95 -9.94
CA SER A 18 -6.00 -7.94 -10.91
C SER A 18 -7.21 -8.65 -11.51
N PRO A 19 -7.19 -8.99 -12.83
CA PRO A 19 -8.18 -9.88 -13.41
C PRO A 19 -7.97 -11.36 -13.01
N GLU A 20 -6.82 -11.69 -12.44
CA GLU A 20 -6.46 -13.03 -11.97
C GLU A 20 -6.83 -13.21 -10.50
N LEU A 21 -7.49 -14.32 -10.18
CA LEU A 21 -7.81 -14.71 -8.80
C LEU A 21 -6.53 -14.99 -8.01
N ASP A 22 -6.54 -14.65 -6.72
CA ASP A 22 -5.43 -14.87 -5.78
C ASP A 22 -4.07 -14.37 -6.29
N ARG A 23 -4.08 -13.31 -7.12
CA ARG A 23 -2.86 -12.74 -7.70
C ARG A 23 -1.88 -12.26 -6.64
N PHE A 24 -2.39 -11.76 -5.52
CA PHE A 24 -1.56 -11.16 -4.48
C PHE A 24 -1.40 -12.12 -3.31
N ASP A 25 -0.17 -12.53 -3.05
CA ASP A 25 0.18 -13.35 -1.91
C ASP A 25 0.79 -12.51 -0.77
N ALA A 26 1.34 -13.20 0.24
CA ALA A 26 1.95 -12.56 1.40
C ALA A 26 3.25 -11.79 1.05
N ASP A 27 3.96 -12.19 -0.01
CA ASP A 27 5.19 -11.53 -0.44
C ASP A 27 4.85 -10.24 -1.20
N ASP A 28 3.85 -10.30 -2.07
CA ASP A 28 3.26 -9.12 -2.72
C ASP A 28 2.79 -8.11 -1.66
N GLN A 29 2.04 -8.56 -0.65
CA GLN A 29 1.55 -7.67 0.41
C GLN A 29 2.70 -6.95 1.13
N ARG A 30 3.73 -7.69 1.57
CA ARG A 30 4.89 -7.10 2.26
C ARG A 30 5.62 -6.08 1.37
N GLY A 31 5.77 -6.38 0.08
CA GLY A 31 6.39 -5.47 -0.87
C GLY A 31 5.57 -4.19 -1.09
N LEU A 32 4.25 -4.33 -1.26
CA LEU A 32 3.36 -3.19 -1.46
C LEU A 32 3.25 -2.32 -0.21
N GLU A 33 3.28 -2.90 0.99
CA GLU A 33 3.34 -2.16 2.26
C GLU A 33 4.65 -1.34 2.35
N ALA A 34 5.79 -1.92 1.97
CA ALA A 34 7.06 -1.19 1.92
C ALA A 34 7.01 -0.01 0.93
N ILE A 35 6.41 -0.20 -0.25
CA ILE A 35 6.22 0.87 -1.24
C ILE A 35 5.32 1.97 -0.67
N ALA A 36 4.21 1.61 -0.02
CA ALA A 36 3.30 2.55 0.62
C ALA A 36 4.01 3.42 1.66
N GLN A 37 4.88 2.82 2.48
CA GLN A 37 5.68 3.55 3.47
C GLN A 37 6.66 4.53 2.82
N VAL A 38 7.38 4.10 1.78
CA VAL A 38 8.31 4.97 1.02
C VAL A 38 7.55 6.13 0.37
N PHE A 39 6.40 5.85 -0.25
CA PHE A 39 5.56 6.86 -0.87
C PHE A 39 5.11 7.92 0.13
N VAL A 40 4.55 7.51 1.28
CA VAL A 40 4.12 8.45 2.33
C VAL A 40 5.30 9.27 2.85
N GLY A 41 6.47 8.64 3.04
CA GLY A 41 7.70 9.31 3.44
C GLY A 41 8.22 10.35 2.44
N ALA A 42 7.87 10.22 1.15
CA ALA A 42 8.25 11.18 0.12
C ALA A 42 7.29 12.39 0.01
N LEU A 43 6.14 12.38 0.69
CA LEU A 43 5.17 13.47 0.68
C LEU A 43 5.54 14.61 1.67
N THR A 44 6.81 14.73 2.03
CA THR A 44 7.37 15.77 2.92
C THR A 44 8.26 16.73 2.18
#